data_AF-A0A3B9CQW0-F1
#
_entry.id   AF-A0A3B9CQW0-F1
#
_cell.length_a   1.000
_cell.length_b   1.000
_cell.length_c   1.000
_cell.angle_alpha   90.00
_cell.angle_beta   90.00
_cell.angle_gamma   90.00
#
_symmetry.space_group_name_H-M   'P 1'
#
loop_
_entity.id
_entity.type
_entity.pdbx_description
1 polymer ?
#
loop_
_entity_poly.entity_id
_entity_poly.type
_entity_poly.pdbx_seq_one_letter_code
_entity_poly.pdbx_strand_id
1 'polypeptide(L)'
;ELLLASVAPCEPAPWLPLVEAGPDGRPLEEQLAEILGELADFFVDIARRVSVLRFSGVEPKELMNRFDEPPPLVEIRTLAGWLQRSVDQGLIRLTDGSAMAMLMLTSMHGPAMLTDMLGQHPTGHSRDEYVTFMVETLMQGLRPDGAES
;
A
#
# COMPACT_ATOMS: atom_id res chain seq x y z
N GLU A 1 18.09 19.12 13.94
CA GLU A 1 18.38 17.80 13.32
C GLU A 1 17.57 16.65 13.94
N LEU A 2 17.45 16.53 15.27
CA LEU A 2 16.72 15.40 15.90
C LEU A 2 15.23 15.29 15.53
N LEU A 3 14.49 16.40 15.44
CA LEU A 3 13.08 16.40 15.02
C LEU A 3 12.92 15.83 13.60
N LEU A 4 13.73 16.29 12.64
CA LEU A 4 13.75 15.80 11.26
C LEU A 4 14.13 14.31 11.15
N ALA A 5 15.08 13.84 11.96
CA ALA A 5 15.43 12.42 12.01
C ALA A 5 14.29 11.55 12.57
N SER A 6 13.46 12.09 13.48
CA SER A 6 12.33 11.35 14.06
C SER A 6 11.08 11.28 13.16
N VAL A 7 10.93 12.21 12.20
CA VAL A 7 9.78 12.24 11.27
C VAL A 7 10.12 11.76 9.86
N ALA A 8 11.40 11.65 9.50
CA ALA A 8 11.78 11.02 8.24
C ALA A 8 11.39 9.52 8.29
N PRO A 9 10.68 8.99 7.29
CA PRO A 9 10.48 7.55 7.17
C PRO A 9 11.84 6.90 6.88
N CYS A 10 12.55 6.50 7.93
CA CYS A 10 13.88 5.87 7.85
C CYS A 10 13.83 4.35 7.99
N GLU A 11 12.67 3.78 8.27
CA GLU A 11 12.50 2.34 8.41
C GLU A 11 11.80 1.77 7.18
N PRO A 12 12.18 0.56 6.73
CA PRO A 12 11.43 -0.16 5.70
C PRO A 12 9.96 -0.26 6.12
N ALA A 13 9.06 -0.14 5.15
CA ALA A 13 7.64 -0.22 5.45
C ALA A 13 7.31 -1.60 6.08
N PRO A 14 6.61 -1.66 7.24
CA PRO A 14 6.41 -2.90 8.00
C PRO A 14 5.72 -4.02 7.23
N TRP A 15 5.01 -3.69 6.16
CA TRP A 15 4.30 -4.61 5.28
C TRP A 15 5.21 -5.27 4.23
N LEU A 16 6.43 -4.78 4.00
CA LEU A 16 7.33 -5.34 2.98
C LEU A 16 7.67 -6.83 3.23
N PRO A 17 8.01 -7.26 4.46
CA PRO A 17 8.26 -8.68 4.73
C PRO A 17 7.07 -9.59 4.42
N LEU A 18 5.84 -9.11 4.64
CA LEU A 18 4.60 -9.84 4.34
C LEU A 18 4.49 -10.14 2.84
N VAL A 19 4.73 -9.14 1.99
CA VAL A 19 4.67 -9.34 0.53
C VAL A 19 5.91 -10.07 -0.01
N GLU A 20 7.08 -9.94 0.62
CA GLU A 20 8.29 -10.66 0.22
C GLU A 20 8.20 -12.16 0.45
N ALA A 21 7.54 -12.59 1.53
CA ALA A 21 7.26 -13.99 1.81
C ALA A 21 6.47 -14.68 0.69
N GLY A 22 5.79 -13.88 -0.14
CA GLY A 22 5.00 -14.35 -1.28
C GLY A 22 3.58 -14.70 -0.89
N PRO A 23 2.74 -15.05 -1.88
CA PRO A 23 1.46 -15.63 -1.57
C PRO A 23 1.67 -16.97 -0.88
N ASP A 24 0.98 -17.18 0.24
CA ASP A 24 0.98 -18.43 1.00
C ASP A 24 -0.27 -19.28 0.67
N GLY A 25 -0.46 -20.40 1.40
CA GLY A 25 -1.55 -21.34 1.14
C GLY A 25 -2.93 -20.91 1.65
N ARG A 26 -3.07 -19.75 2.31
CA ARG A 26 -4.37 -19.22 2.76
C ARG A 26 -5.18 -18.67 1.58
N PRO A 27 -6.50 -18.48 1.71
CA PRO A 27 -7.30 -17.80 0.70
C PRO A 27 -6.72 -16.44 0.31
N LEU A 28 -6.72 -16.11 -0.97
CA LEU A 28 -6.09 -14.89 -1.49
C LEU A 28 -6.76 -13.64 -0.91
N GLU A 29 -8.07 -13.69 -0.69
CA GLU A 29 -8.86 -12.65 -0.06
C GLU A 29 -8.33 -12.30 1.34
N GLU A 30 -7.97 -13.32 2.13
CA GLU A 30 -7.40 -13.12 3.47
C GLU A 30 -6.03 -12.45 3.39
N GLN A 31 -5.19 -12.88 2.45
CA GLN A 31 -3.86 -12.31 2.25
C GLN A 31 -3.95 -10.85 1.75
N LEU A 32 -4.88 -10.56 0.84
CA LEU A 32 -5.13 -9.20 0.35
C LEU A 32 -5.67 -8.30 1.46
N ALA A 33 -6.56 -8.80 2.32
CA ALA A 33 -7.07 -8.06 3.47
C ALA A 33 -5.94 -7.70 4.45
N GLU A 34 -5.03 -8.64 4.72
CA GLU A 34 -3.86 -8.43 5.55
C GLU A 34 -2.93 -7.36 4.95
N ILE A 35 -2.58 -7.49 3.66
CA ILE A 35 -1.72 -6.53 2.95
C ILE A 35 -2.36 -5.13 2.94
N LEU A 36 -3.64 -5.02 2.55
CA LEU A 36 -4.32 -3.72 2.49
C LEU A 36 -4.51 -3.10 3.88
N GLY A 37 -4.72 -3.91 4.91
CA GLY A 37 -4.77 -3.45 6.29
C GLY A 37 -3.45 -2.82 6.73
N GLU A 38 -2.34 -3.52 6.54
CA GLU A 38 -1.01 -3.00 6.88
C GLU A 38 -0.67 -1.74 6.06
N LEU A 39 -1.05 -1.70 4.77
CA LEU A 39 -0.92 -0.50 3.95
C LEU A 39 -1.74 0.67 4.48
N ALA A 40 -2.98 0.43 4.92
CA ALA A 40 -3.84 1.48 5.48
C ALA A 40 -3.19 2.09 6.74
N ASP A 41 -2.67 1.27 7.64
CA ASP A 41 -2.03 1.74 8.87
C ASP A 41 -0.72 2.46 8.59
N PHE A 42 0.09 1.92 7.68
CA PHE A 42 1.30 2.57 7.20
C PHE A 42 1.02 3.97 6.65
N PHE A 43 0.02 4.12 5.77
CA PHE A 43 -0.28 5.42 5.18
C PHE A 43 -0.91 6.42 6.14
N VAL A 44 -1.60 5.97 7.20
CA VAL A 44 -2.04 6.85 8.28
C VAL A 44 -0.84 7.43 9.05
N ASP A 45 0.16 6.61 9.34
CA ASP A 45 1.39 7.08 9.98
C ASP A 45 2.18 8.03 9.07
N ILE A 46 2.32 7.69 7.79
CA ILE A 46 2.95 8.56 6.78
C ILE A 46 2.21 9.90 6.66
N ALA A 47 0.87 9.92 6.64
CA ALA A 47 0.09 11.16 6.57
C ALA A 47 0.46 12.13 7.70
N ARG A 48 0.50 11.61 8.92
CA ARG A 48 0.86 12.39 10.11
C ARG A 48 2.29 12.91 10.04
N ARG A 49 3.25 12.06 9.66
CA ARG A 49 4.67 12.44 9.55
C ARG A 49 4.89 13.48 8.45
N VAL A 50 4.27 13.29 7.28
CA VAL A 50 4.36 14.23 6.15
C VAL A 50 3.72 15.58 6.49
N SER A 51 2.60 15.57 7.22
CA SER A 51 1.97 16.79 7.73
C SER A 51 2.93 17.63 8.59
N VAL A 52 3.70 16.98 9.48
CA VAL A 52 4.76 17.63 10.27
C VAL A 52 5.94 18.07 9.40
N LEU A 53 6.40 17.22 8.47
CA LEU A 53 7.50 17.53 7.57
C LEU A 53 7.21 18.73 6.65
N ARG A 54 5.96 18.94 6.25
CA ARG A 54 5.56 20.06 5.39
C ARG A 54 5.91 21.43 6.01
N PHE A 55 5.93 21.53 7.34
CA PHE A 55 6.31 22.75 8.05
C PHE A 55 7.83 22.91 8.24
N SER A 56 8.62 21.89 7.89
CA SER A 56 10.09 21.91 8.06
C SER A 56 10.85 22.54 6.89
N GLY A 57 10.16 22.84 5.77
CA GLY A 57 10.77 23.39 4.56
C GLY A 57 11.64 22.41 3.76
N VAL A 58 11.66 21.12 4.13
CA VAL A 58 12.37 20.08 3.38
C VAL A 58 11.55 19.67 2.17
N GLU A 59 12.17 19.73 0.99
CA GLU A 59 11.55 19.30 -0.25
C GLU A 59 11.50 17.76 -0.34
N PRO A 60 10.36 17.14 -0.74
CA PRO A 60 10.25 15.69 -0.85
C PRO A 60 11.33 15.05 -1.72
N LYS A 61 11.75 15.74 -2.78
CA LYS A 61 12.84 15.30 -3.67
C LYS A 61 14.16 15.17 -2.91
N GLU A 62 14.48 16.09 -2.02
CA GLU A 62 15.71 16.06 -1.22
C GLU A 62 15.71 14.90 -0.22
N LEU A 63 14.53 14.57 0.33
CA LEU A 63 14.36 13.42 1.20
C LEU A 63 14.61 12.10 0.44
N MET A 64 14.06 11.96 -0.77
CA MET A 64 14.23 10.77 -1.60
C MET A 64 15.67 10.56 -2.07
N ASN A 65 16.42 11.65 -2.31
CA ASN A 65 17.83 11.59 -2.69
C ASN A 65 18.76 11.04 -1.59
N ARG A 66 18.26 10.80 -0.38
CA ARG A 66 19.03 10.19 0.72
C ARG A 66 19.10 8.66 0.64
N PHE A 67 18.33 8.06 -0.27
CA PHE A 67 18.29 6.61 -0.46
C PHE A 67 18.97 6.23 -1.77
N ASP A 68 19.68 5.11 -1.79
CA ASP A 68 20.25 4.54 -3.02
C ASP A 68 19.14 4.24 -4.04
N GLU A 69 18.00 3.77 -3.54
CA GLU A 69 16.76 3.64 -4.30
C GLU A 69 15.60 4.28 -3.51
N PRO A 70 14.80 5.17 -4.12
CA PRO A 70 13.65 5.78 -3.46
C PRO A 70 12.67 4.72 -2.92
N PRO A 71 12.26 4.79 -1.63
CA PRO A 71 11.37 3.79 -1.01
C PRO A 71 10.10 3.48 -1.82
N PRO A 72 9.39 4.46 -2.42
CA PRO A 72 8.20 4.16 -3.23
C PRO A 72 8.48 3.23 -4.42
N LEU A 73 9.68 3.28 -5.02
CA LEU A 73 10.04 2.39 -6.13
C LEU A 73 10.26 0.95 -5.64
N VAL A 74 10.87 0.80 -4.45
CA VAL A 74 11.03 -0.50 -3.79
C VAL A 74 9.66 -1.10 -3.49
N GLU A 75 8.77 -0.31 -2.88
CA GLU A 75 7.41 -0.71 -2.53
C GLU A 75 6.61 -1.22 -3.72
N ILE A 76 6.60 -0.46 -4.83
CA ILE A 76 5.92 -0.83 -6.08
C ILE A 76 6.49 -2.15 -6.61
N ARG A 77 7.82 -2.26 -6.71
CA ARG A 77 8.47 -3.46 -7.26
C ARG A 77 8.17 -4.69 -6.41
N THR A 78 8.25 -4.56 -5.09
CA THR A 78 8.04 -5.69 -4.17
C THR A 78 6.60 -6.18 -4.26
N LEU A 79 5.62 -5.28 -4.25
CA LEU A 79 4.21 -5.64 -4.38
C LEU A 79 3.88 -6.20 -5.77
N ALA A 80 4.44 -5.62 -6.84
CA ALA A 80 4.31 -6.17 -8.19
C ALA A 80 4.91 -7.59 -8.29
N GLY A 81 6.02 -7.86 -7.59
CA GLY A 81 6.61 -9.19 -7.50
C GLY A 81 5.70 -10.19 -6.79
N TRP A 82 5.00 -9.79 -5.72
CA TRP A 82 3.99 -10.63 -5.06
C TRP A 82 2.84 -10.97 -6.01
N LEU A 83 2.31 -9.96 -6.72
CA LEU A 83 1.25 -10.15 -7.71
C LEU A 83 1.67 -11.10 -8.83
N GLN A 84 2.91 -10.96 -9.34
CA GLN A 84 3.42 -11.87 -10.36
C GLN A 84 3.50 -13.32 -9.85
N ARG A 85 3.97 -13.54 -8.61
CA ARG A 85 3.96 -14.88 -8.00
C ARG A 85 2.55 -15.45 -7.89
N SER A 86 1.55 -14.62 -7.58
CA SER A 86 0.14 -15.04 -7.54
C SER A 86 -0.39 -15.44 -8.93
N VAL A 87 0.04 -14.74 -9.99
CA VAL A 87 -0.25 -15.13 -11.38
C VAL A 87 0.41 -16.46 -11.73
N ASP A 88 1.69 -16.64 -11.38
CA ASP A 88 2.45 -17.85 -11.69
C ASP A 88 1.85 -19.10 -11.00
N GLN A 89 1.18 -18.91 -9.86
CA GLN A 89 0.43 -19.95 -9.14
C GLN A 89 -1.01 -20.16 -9.65
N GLY A 90 -1.46 -19.37 -10.64
CA GLY A 90 -2.82 -19.43 -11.18
C GLY A 90 -3.90 -18.90 -10.24
N LEU A 91 -3.53 -18.12 -9.21
CA LEU A 91 -4.48 -17.57 -8.23
C LEU A 91 -5.25 -16.36 -8.79
N ILE A 92 -4.62 -15.60 -9.68
CA ILE A 92 -5.19 -14.39 -10.29
C ILE A 92 -4.85 -14.29 -11.77
N ARG A 93 -5.57 -13.44 -12.49
CA ARG A 93 -5.14 -12.87 -13.76
C ARG A 93 -4.71 -11.41 -13.57
N LEU A 94 -3.76 -10.96 -14.37
CA LEU A 94 -3.21 -9.62 -14.27
C LEU A 94 -2.82 -9.10 -15.65
N THR A 95 -3.16 -7.85 -15.95
CA THR A 95 -2.71 -7.17 -17.18
C THR A 95 -1.33 -6.53 -16.99
N ASP A 96 -1.12 -5.85 -15.87
CA ASP A 96 0.15 -5.22 -15.52
C ASP A 96 0.30 -5.17 -13.99
N GLY A 97 1.37 -5.79 -13.48
CA GLY A 97 1.60 -5.88 -12.03
C GLY A 97 2.08 -4.59 -11.38
N SER A 98 2.78 -3.73 -12.11
CA SER A 98 3.22 -2.44 -11.58
C SER A 98 2.03 -1.48 -11.45
N ALA A 99 1.13 -1.47 -12.45
CA ALA A 99 -0.09 -0.68 -12.41
C ALA A 99 -1.02 -1.15 -11.28
N MET A 100 -1.17 -2.46 -11.07
CA MET A 100 -1.98 -2.99 -9.97
C MET A 100 -1.34 -2.72 -8.60
N ALA A 101 -0.02 -2.86 -8.46
CA ALA A 101 0.68 -2.47 -7.25
C ALA A 101 0.48 -0.98 -6.93
N MET A 102 0.59 -0.11 -7.93
CA MET A 102 0.30 1.31 -7.80
C MET A 102 -1.15 1.58 -7.39
N LEU A 103 -2.12 0.86 -7.97
CA LEU A 103 -3.52 0.97 -7.58
C LEU A 103 -3.72 0.62 -6.10
N MET A 104 -3.17 -0.51 -5.65
CA MET A 104 -3.24 -0.94 -4.26
C MET A 104 -2.63 0.11 -3.30
N LEU A 105 -1.40 0.57 -3.57
CA LEU A 105 -0.74 1.60 -2.76
C LEU A 105 -1.56 2.90 -2.71
N THR A 106 -1.99 3.40 -3.88
CA THR A 106 -2.70 4.69 -3.95
C THR A 106 -4.12 4.62 -3.38
N SER A 107 -4.78 3.46 -3.45
CA SER A 107 -6.10 3.24 -2.85
C SER A 107 -6.09 3.37 -1.33
N MET A 108 -4.97 3.08 -0.66
CA MET A 108 -4.83 3.28 0.78
C MET A 108 -4.25 4.66 1.11
N HIS A 109 -3.29 5.14 0.30
CA HIS A 109 -2.66 6.45 0.49
C HIS A 109 -3.65 7.62 0.41
N GLY A 110 -4.49 7.67 -0.64
CA GLY A 110 -5.41 8.78 -0.88
C GLY A 110 -6.38 9.02 0.29
N PRO A 111 -7.13 7.99 0.72
CA PRO A 111 -8.03 8.11 1.87
C PRO A 111 -7.32 8.43 3.18
N ALA A 112 -6.12 7.91 3.43
CA ALA A 112 -5.34 8.26 4.62
C ALA A 112 -5.02 9.76 4.69
N MET A 113 -4.52 10.34 3.58
CA MET A 113 -4.23 11.77 3.49
C MET A 113 -5.48 12.64 3.66
N LEU A 114 -6.59 12.23 3.02
CA LEU A 114 -7.87 12.94 3.15
C LEU A 114 -8.44 12.82 4.56
N THR A 115 -8.26 11.69 5.24
CA THR A 115 -8.70 11.50 6.62
C THR A 115 -7.93 12.40 7.58
N ASP A 116 -6.61 12.50 7.43
CA ASP A 116 -5.80 13.44 8.22
C ASP A 116 -6.25 14.90 8.01
N MET A 117 -6.55 15.28 6.76
CA MET A 117 -6.99 16.63 6.41
C MET A 117 -8.43 16.95 6.85
N LEU A 118 -9.36 16.00 6.74
CA LEU A 118 -10.80 16.21 6.95
C LEU A 118 -11.27 15.80 8.35
N GLY A 119 -10.45 15.08 9.11
CA GLY A 119 -10.81 14.49 10.40
C GLY A 119 -11.76 13.30 10.32
N GLN A 120 -12.10 12.85 9.10
CA GLN A 120 -13.00 11.72 8.85
C GLN A 120 -12.67 11.06 7.51
N HIS A 121 -12.97 9.77 7.38
CA HIS A 121 -12.74 9.03 6.14
C HIS A 121 -13.59 9.59 4.99
N PRO A 122 -13.02 9.81 3.78
CA PRO A 122 -13.72 10.51 2.70
C PRO A 122 -14.96 9.77 2.16
N THR A 123 -15.06 8.46 2.40
CA THR A 123 -16.24 7.65 2.03
C THR A 123 -17.27 7.50 3.15
N GLY A 124 -16.98 8.01 4.36
CA GLY A 124 -17.80 7.79 5.56
C GLY A 124 -17.70 6.38 6.18
N HIS A 125 -16.92 5.48 5.59
CA HIS A 125 -16.69 4.14 6.13
C HIS A 125 -15.59 4.14 7.19
N SER A 126 -15.62 3.15 8.08
CA SER A 126 -14.46 2.81 8.91
C SER A 126 -13.31 2.27 8.04
N ARG A 127 -12.09 2.23 8.62
CA ARG A 127 -10.91 1.60 8.00
C ARG A 127 -11.23 0.17 7.55
N ASP A 128 -11.77 -0.64 8.45
CA ASP A 128 -11.95 -2.08 8.23
C ASP A 128 -13.02 -2.36 7.17
N GLU A 129 -14.10 -1.58 7.17
CA GLU A 129 -15.11 -1.62 6.10
C GLU A 129 -14.51 -1.23 4.75
N TYR A 130 -13.71 -0.15 4.71
CA TYR A 130 -13.08 0.29 3.48
C TYR A 130 -12.09 -0.75 2.92
N VAL A 131 -11.25 -1.34 3.77
CA VAL A 131 -10.35 -2.44 3.38
C VAL A 131 -11.15 -3.61 2.83
N THR A 132 -12.23 -4.01 3.50
CA THR A 132 -13.11 -5.10 3.04
C THR A 132 -13.66 -4.82 1.64
N PHE A 133 -14.24 -3.64 1.41
CA PHE A 133 -14.76 -3.26 0.09
C PHE A 133 -13.68 -3.19 -0.99
N MET A 134 -12.47 -2.78 -0.64
CA MET A 134 -11.34 -2.75 -1.57
C MET A 134 -10.86 -4.15 -1.93
N VAL A 135 -10.80 -5.09 -0.97
CA VAL A 135 -10.53 -6.51 -1.27
C VAL A 135 -11.57 -7.05 -2.24
N GLU A 136 -12.86 -6.86 -1.97
CA GLU A 136 -13.93 -7.31 -2.86
C GLU A 136 -13.79 -6.73 -4.27
N THR A 137 -13.49 -5.43 -4.37
CA THR A 137 -13.29 -4.73 -5.64
C THR A 137 -12.09 -5.29 -6.41
N LEU A 138 -10.96 -5.51 -5.73
CA LEU A 138 -9.77 -6.11 -6.33
C LEU A 138 -10.05 -7.53 -6.81
N MET A 139 -10.73 -8.34 -6.00
CA MET A 139 -11.06 -9.72 -6.35
C MET A 139 -11.94 -9.81 -7.60
N GLN A 140 -12.92 -8.90 -7.75
CA GLN A 140 -13.71 -8.83 -8.97
C GLN A 140 -12.85 -8.55 -10.22
N GLY A 141 -11.81 -7.73 -10.08
CA GLY A 141 -10.86 -7.43 -11.15
C GLY A 141 -9.85 -8.56 -11.44
N LEU A 142 -9.43 -9.27 -10.40
CA LEU A 142 -8.32 -10.24 -10.43
C LEU A 142 -8.75 -11.69 -10.72
N ARG A 143 -10.04 -12.02 -10.66
CA ARG A 143 -10.56 -13.36 -10.94
C ARG A 143 -10.00 -13.96 -12.24
N PRO A 144 -9.47 -15.19 -12.22
CA PRO A 144 -9.02 -15.88 -13.42
C PRO A 144 -10.14 -16.04 -14.47
N ASP A 145 -9.77 -16.05 -15.76
CA ASP A 145 -10.73 -16.30 -16.83
C ASP A 145 -11.30 -17.73 -16.68
N GLY A 146 -12.62 -17.84 -16.52
CA GLY A 146 -13.32 -19.13 -16.37
C GLY A 146 -13.77 -19.50 -14.95
N ALA A 147 -13.55 -18.63 -13.94
CA ALA A 147 -14.22 -18.76 -12.65
C ALA A 147 -15.69 -18.34 -12.80
N GLU A 148 -16.61 -19.31 -12.89
CA GLU A 148 -18.06 -19.05 -12.97
C GLU A 148 -18.52 -18.22 -11.75
N SER A 149 -19.39 -17.24 -12.00
CA SER A 149 -20.00 -16.37 -10.97
C SER A 149 -21.07 -17.09 -10.16
#